data_AF-A0A9D2PTV6-F1
#
_entry.id   AF-A0A9D2PTV6-F1
#
_cell.length_a   1.000
_cell.length_b   1.000
_cell.length_c   1.000
_cell.angle_alpha   90.00
_cell.angle_beta   90.00
_cell.angle_gamma   90.00
#
_symmetry.space_group_name_H-M   'P 1'
#
loop_
_entity.id
_entity.type
_entity.pdbx_description
1 polymer ?
#
loop_
_entity_poly.entity_id
_entity_poly.type
_entity_poly.pdbx_seq_one_letter_code
_entity_poly.pdbx_strand_id
1 'polypeptide(L)'
;MKNLGAGQFLAMDIRRFSDYNGTKKGGTTMVYELYLEAVRTKVTRFEHASRLINGKELACAVGMAFQQAGLPMPEPEAGTEAENFQNESLKALEGKSGVAEKLMDAIRGYSRRDEKVDEDMLAVLKLAYDAGL
;
A
#
# COMPACT_ATOMS: atom_id res chain seq x y z
N MET A 1 -25.67 -5.51 25.01
CA MET A 1 -24.95 -4.84 23.91
C MET A 1 -24.84 -3.36 24.28
N LYS A 2 -23.64 -2.87 24.62
CA LYS A 2 -23.47 -1.47 25.03
C LYS A 2 -23.29 -0.60 23.79
N ASN A 3 -24.24 0.29 23.55
CA ASN A 3 -24.15 1.38 22.59
C ASN A 3 -22.95 2.27 22.97
N LEU A 4 -21.94 2.31 22.11
CA LEU A 4 -20.84 3.28 22.21
C LEU A 4 -21.27 4.53 21.44
N GLY A 5 -21.40 5.64 22.16
CA GLY A 5 -21.82 6.92 21.60
C GLY A 5 -20.79 7.49 20.61
N ALA A 6 -21.26 8.29 19.65
CA ALA A 6 -20.48 8.90 18.58
C ALA A 6 -19.21 9.66 19.04
N GLY A 7 -19.13 10.07 20.31
CA GLY A 7 -17.95 10.72 20.89
C GLY A 7 -16.75 9.79 21.15
N GLN A 8 -16.95 8.48 21.30
CA GLN A 8 -15.83 7.54 21.53
C GLN A 8 -15.10 7.14 20.25
N PHE A 9 -15.77 7.21 19.10
CA PHE A 9 -15.14 6.94 17.81
C PHE A 9 -14.17 8.06 17.41
N LEU A 10 -14.54 9.32 17.65
CA LEU A 10 -13.68 10.50 17.41
C LEU A 10 -12.49 10.59 18.39
N ALA A 11 -12.67 10.17 19.65
CA ALA A 11 -11.60 10.21 20.65
C ALA A 11 -10.52 9.14 20.41
N MET A 12 -10.79 8.09 19.64
CA MET A 12 -9.78 7.10 19.23
C MET A 12 -8.92 7.63 18.08
N ASP A 13 -9.49 8.47 17.21
CA ASP A 13 -8.82 9.05 16.05
C ASP A 13 -7.83 10.17 16.44
N ILE A 14 -8.22 11.04 17.37
CA ILE A 14 -7.39 12.20 17.77
C ILE A 14 -6.19 11.79 18.63
N ARG A 15 -6.31 10.73 19.45
CA ARG A 15 -5.20 10.26 20.30
C ARG A 15 -4.05 9.65 19.51
N ARG A 16 -4.27 9.19 18.27
CA ARG A 16 -3.20 8.70 17.40
C ARG A 16 -2.34 9.82 16.80
N PHE A 17 -2.87 11.04 16.75
CA PHE A 17 -2.17 12.22 16.24
C PHE A 17 -1.33 12.96 17.30
N SER A 18 -1.60 12.76 18.59
CA SER A 18 -0.99 13.58 19.66
C SER A 18 0.40 13.11 20.13
N ASP A 19 0.88 11.95 19.70
CA ASP A 19 2.21 11.43 20.08
C ASP A 19 3.34 11.92 19.17
N TYR A 20 3.05 12.91 18.32
CA TYR A 20 4.01 13.46 17.38
C TYR A 20 4.92 14.51 18.03
N ASN A 21 5.84 14.05 18.88
CA ASN A 21 6.99 14.84 19.31
C ASN A 21 8.25 13.98 19.54
N GLY A 22 9.01 13.82 18.46
CA GLY A 22 10.47 14.00 18.48
C GLY A 22 11.35 12.89 19.06
N THR A 23 11.78 11.95 18.20
CA THR A 23 13.21 11.59 18.11
C THR A 23 13.57 11.33 16.64
N LYS A 24 14.74 11.82 16.22
CA LYS A 24 15.22 11.88 14.84
C LYS A 24 15.45 10.48 14.26
N LYS A 25 14.42 9.89 13.65
CA LYS A 25 14.42 8.82 12.62
C LYS A 25 13.02 8.53 12.02
N GLY A 26 11.99 9.33 12.37
CA GLY A 26 10.58 9.06 12.05
C GLY A 26 9.92 10.01 11.02
N GLY A 27 10.69 10.81 10.28
CA GLY A 27 10.12 11.70 9.25
C GLY A 27 9.67 10.95 7.99
N THR A 28 10.47 9.99 7.55
CA THR A 28 10.22 9.21 6.33
C THR A 28 9.12 8.17 6.52
N THR A 29 9.06 7.54 7.71
CA THR A 29 8.06 6.52 8.05
C THR A 29 6.62 7.06 7.92
N MET A 30 6.38 8.28 8.38
CA MET A 30 5.02 8.85 8.35
C MET A 30 4.61 9.38 6.98
N VAL A 31 5.56 9.74 6.11
CA VAL A 31 5.24 9.99 4.69
C VAL A 31 4.86 8.67 4.01
N TYR A 32 5.52 7.56 4.34
CA TYR A 32 5.21 6.27 3.74
C TYR A 32 3.91 5.64 4.23
N GLU A 33 3.53 5.88 5.49
CA GLU A 33 2.22 5.48 6.02
C GLU A 33 1.05 6.14 5.28
N LEU A 34 1.22 7.34 4.71
CA LEU A 34 0.21 7.95 3.85
C LEU A 34 -0.08 7.11 2.61
N TYR A 35 0.93 6.41 2.05
CA TYR A 35 0.71 5.52 0.92
C TYR A 35 -0.08 4.26 1.33
N LEU A 36 0.12 3.75 2.56
CA LEU A 36 -0.70 2.66 3.08
C LEU A 36 -2.17 3.06 3.14
N GLU A 37 -2.47 4.20 3.77
CA GLU A 37 -3.84 4.68 3.94
C GLU A 37 -4.48 5.09 2.61
N ALA A 38 -3.71 5.70 1.69
CA ALA A 38 -4.17 6.04 0.36
C ALA A 38 -4.59 4.78 -0.42
N VAL A 39 -3.73 3.77 -0.50
CA VAL A 39 -4.05 2.53 -1.22
C VAL A 39 -5.20 1.78 -0.55
N ARG A 40 -5.18 1.63 0.79
CA ARG A 40 -6.30 1.05 1.55
C ARG A 40 -7.62 1.72 1.22
N THR A 41 -7.66 3.05 1.24
CA THR A 41 -8.87 3.82 0.92
C THR A 41 -9.35 3.53 -0.50
N LYS A 42 -8.44 3.53 -1.49
CA LYS A 42 -8.76 3.29 -2.89
C LYS A 42 -9.34 1.91 -3.17
N VAL A 43 -8.92 0.89 -2.41
CA VAL A 43 -9.37 -0.50 -2.63
C VAL A 43 -10.51 -0.94 -1.70
N THR A 44 -10.85 -0.16 -0.68
CA THR A 44 -11.91 -0.53 0.30
C THR A 44 -13.14 0.39 0.29
N ARG A 45 -13.00 1.69 0.02
CA ARG A 45 -14.09 2.67 0.23
C ARG A 45 -15.03 2.87 -0.95
N PHE A 46 -14.63 2.48 -2.14
CA PHE A 46 -15.37 2.72 -3.39
C PHE A 46 -15.95 1.41 -3.94
N GLU A 47 -17.00 1.52 -4.76
CA GLU A 47 -17.61 0.36 -5.45
C GLU A 47 -16.57 -0.36 -6.32
N HIS A 48 -15.75 0.40 -7.04
CA HIS A 48 -14.60 -0.08 -7.80
C HIS A 48 -13.30 0.49 -7.24
N ALA A 49 -12.19 -0.21 -7.46
CA ALA A 49 -10.88 0.30 -7.08
C ALA A 49 -10.60 1.63 -7.80
N SER A 50 -10.18 2.65 -7.04
CA SER A 50 -9.70 3.90 -7.61
C SER A 50 -8.29 3.76 -8.17
N ARG A 51 -7.95 4.53 -9.21
CA ARG A 51 -6.65 4.44 -9.89
C ARG A 51 -5.47 4.74 -8.97
N LEU A 52 -4.41 3.96 -9.12
CA LEU A 52 -3.09 4.28 -8.57
C LEU A 52 -2.46 5.39 -9.42
N ILE A 53 -1.92 6.44 -8.79
CA ILE A 53 -1.49 7.68 -9.46
C ILE A 53 0.03 7.85 -9.57
N ASN A 54 0.81 7.02 -8.88
CA ASN A 54 2.27 7.01 -8.91
C ASN A 54 2.85 5.63 -8.58
N GLY A 55 4.15 5.46 -8.80
CA GLY A 55 4.87 4.21 -8.57
C GLY A 55 4.94 3.79 -7.10
N LYS A 56 4.93 4.74 -6.15
CA LYS A 56 4.91 4.43 -4.70
C LYS A 56 3.58 3.78 -4.30
N GLU A 57 2.46 4.23 -4.86
CA GLU A 57 1.17 3.55 -4.67
C GLU A 57 1.12 2.18 -5.34
N LEU A 58 1.73 2.00 -6.52
CA LEU A 58 1.90 0.68 -7.14
C LEU A 58 2.70 -0.26 -6.21
N ALA A 59 3.86 0.20 -5.74
CA ALA A 59 4.73 -0.57 -4.84
C ALA A 59 4.00 -0.95 -3.53
N CYS A 60 3.23 -0.01 -2.97
CA CYS A 60 2.38 -0.24 -1.81
C CYS A 60 1.34 -1.35 -2.08
N ALA A 61 0.60 -1.25 -3.19
CA ALA A 61 -0.42 -2.23 -3.55
C ALA A 61 0.19 -3.62 -3.79
N VAL A 62 1.34 -3.70 -4.46
CA VAL A 62 2.08 -4.95 -4.67
C VAL A 62 2.52 -5.56 -3.35
N GLY A 63 3.09 -4.78 -2.43
CA GLY A 63 3.50 -5.26 -1.10
C GLY A 63 2.35 -5.89 -0.32
N MET A 64 1.19 -5.21 -0.30
CA MET A 64 -0.03 -5.76 0.30
C MET A 64 -0.47 -7.06 -0.37
N ALA A 65 -0.45 -7.11 -1.71
CA ALA A 65 -0.93 -8.27 -2.45
C ALA A 65 -0.05 -9.52 -2.22
N PHE A 66 1.27 -9.34 -2.22
CA PHE A 66 2.20 -10.44 -1.94
C PHE A 66 2.07 -10.95 -0.51
N GLN A 67 1.86 -10.06 0.46
CA GLN A 67 1.59 -10.47 1.83
C GLN A 67 0.26 -11.25 1.95
N GLN A 68 -0.83 -10.77 1.33
CA GLN A 68 -2.11 -11.47 1.32
C GLN A 68 -2.03 -12.85 0.64
N ALA A 69 -1.20 -12.97 -0.40
CA ALA A 69 -0.95 -14.22 -1.10
C ALA A 69 -0.02 -15.20 -0.34
N GLY A 70 0.58 -14.78 0.78
CA GLY A 70 1.60 -15.56 1.49
C GLY A 70 2.87 -15.79 0.67
N LEU A 71 3.16 -14.92 -0.30
CA LEU A 71 4.35 -15.00 -1.15
C LEU A 71 5.52 -14.24 -0.52
N PRO A 72 6.78 -14.59 -0.85
CA PRO A 72 7.94 -13.78 -0.47
C PRO A 72 7.83 -12.39 -1.11
N MET A 73 8.25 -11.36 -0.37
CA MET A 73 8.27 -9.98 -0.87
C MET A 73 9.09 -9.89 -2.18
N PRO A 74 8.61 -9.19 -3.21
CA PRO A 74 9.39 -9.00 -4.43
C PRO A 74 10.58 -8.06 -4.17
N GLU A 75 11.69 -8.30 -4.85
CA GLU A 75 12.94 -7.54 -4.72
C GLU A 75 13.33 -6.93 -6.08
N PRO A 76 12.60 -5.92 -6.60
CA PRO A 76 12.97 -5.29 -7.87
C PRO A 76 14.24 -4.46 -7.74
N GLU A 77 15.06 -4.44 -8.79
CA GLU A 77 16.26 -3.60 -8.83
C GLU A 77 15.89 -2.12 -9.03
N ALA A 78 16.59 -1.22 -8.36
CA ALA A 78 16.44 0.22 -8.59
C ALA A 78 16.75 0.56 -10.06
N GLY A 79 15.92 1.39 -10.68
CA GLY A 79 15.98 1.70 -12.11
C GLY A 79 15.15 0.78 -13.00
N THR A 80 14.57 -0.31 -12.47
CA THR A 80 13.57 -1.12 -13.19
C THR A 80 12.38 -0.26 -13.59
N GLU A 81 11.92 -0.38 -14.84
CA GLU A 81 10.70 0.31 -15.29
C GLU A 81 9.49 -0.12 -14.47
N ALA A 82 8.66 0.82 -14.01
CA ALA A 82 7.50 0.50 -13.18
C ALA A 82 6.52 -0.47 -13.88
N GLU A 83 6.42 -0.41 -15.21
CA GLU A 83 5.65 -1.37 -16.01
C GLU A 83 6.19 -2.80 -15.90
N ASN A 84 7.52 -2.98 -15.95
CA ASN A 84 8.12 -4.31 -15.81
C ASN A 84 7.89 -4.86 -14.40
N PHE A 85 8.07 -4.01 -13.38
CA PHE A 85 7.76 -4.37 -11.99
C PHE A 85 6.29 -4.76 -11.81
N GLN A 86 5.35 -4.01 -12.39
CA GLN A 86 3.92 -4.31 -12.39
C GLN A 86 3.64 -5.67 -13.04
N ASN A 87 4.18 -5.92 -14.24
CA ASN A 87 3.92 -7.13 -15.02
C ASN A 87 4.46 -8.40 -14.32
N GLU A 88 5.69 -8.37 -13.81
CA GLU A 88 6.26 -9.50 -13.08
C GLU A 88 5.50 -9.76 -11.77
N SER A 89 5.06 -8.69 -11.09
CA SER A 89 4.23 -8.81 -9.88
C SER A 89 2.89 -9.50 -10.19
N LEU A 90 2.19 -9.08 -11.25
CA LEU A 90 0.92 -9.69 -11.66
C LEU A 90 1.08 -11.16 -12.05
N LYS A 91 2.17 -11.50 -12.75
CA LYS A 91 2.49 -12.88 -13.13
C LYS A 91 2.74 -13.75 -11.90
N ALA A 92 3.45 -13.26 -10.89
CA ALA A 92 3.68 -14.00 -9.65
C ALA A 92 2.39 -14.20 -8.82
N LEU A 93 1.49 -13.23 -8.87
CA LEU A 93 0.18 -13.26 -8.20
C LEU A 93 -0.88 -14.05 -8.97
N GLU A 94 -0.61 -14.46 -10.21
CA GLU A 94 -1.55 -15.20 -11.04
C GLU A 94 -1.93 -16.55 -10.38
N GLY A 95 -3.23 -16.84 -10.33
CA GLY A 95 -3.76 -18.05 -9.73
C GLY A 95 -3.65 -18.15 -8.21
N LYS A 96 -3.18 -17.08 -7.52
CA LYS A 96 -3.14 -17.04 -6.06
C LYS A 96 -4.53 -16.68 -5.50
N SER A 97 -4.94 -17.41 -4.48
CA SER A 97 -6.15 -17.11 -3.69
C SER A 97 -5.80 -16.21 -2.50
N GLY A 98 -6.80 -15.53 -1.94
CA GLY A 98 -6.65 -14.73 -0.72
C GLY A 98 -6.29 -13.26 -0.96
N VAL A 99 -5.90 -12.89 -2.18
CA VAL A 99 -5.68 -11.47 -2.54
C VAL A 99 -7.02 -10.80 -2.85
N ALA A 100 -7.26 -9.63 -2.25
CA ALA A 100 -8.46 -8.86 -2.53
C ALA A 100 -8.57 -8.49 -4.02
N GLU A 101 -9.71 -8.77 -4.65
CA GLU A 101 -9.92 -8.52 -6.09
C GLU A 101 -9.69 -7.05 -6.47
N LYS A 102 -10.22 -6.12 -5.66
CA LYS A 102 -9.99 -4.67 -5.87
C LYS A 102 -8.52 -4.26 -5.80
N LEU A 103 -7.71 -4.97 -5.02
CA LEU A 103 -6.27 -4.73 -4.96
C LEU A 103 -5.61 -5.21 -6.25
N MET A 104 -5.97 -6.39 -6.74
CA MET A 104 -5.52 -6.89 -8.04
C MET A 104 -5.92 -5.97 -9.18
N ASP A 105 -7.16 -5.45 -9.18
CA ASP A 105 -7.64 -4.51 -10.19
C ASP A 105 -6.89 -3.18 -10.16
N ALA A 106 -6.57 -2.67 -8.96
CA ALA A 106 -5.75 -1.47 -8.82
C ALA A 106 -4.35 -1.66 -9.42
N ILE A 107 -3.71 -2.81 -9.15
CA ILE A 107 -2.39 -3.14 -9.71
C ILE A 107 -2.49 -3.27 -11.23
N ARG A 108 -3.48 -3.99 -11.78
CA ARG A 108 -3.70 -4.12 -13.22
C ARG A 108 -3.96 -2.77 -13.90
N GLY A 109 -4.72 -1.90 -13.22
CA GLY A 109 -5.14 -0.60 -13.74
C GLY A 109 -4.08 0.51 -13.68
N TYR A 110 -2.90 0.26 -13.09
CA TYR A 110 -1.82 1.25 -13.09
C TYR A 110 -1.29 1.46 -14.51
N SER A 111 -1.27 2.72 -14.96
CA SER A 111 -1.06 3.07 -16.37
C SER A 111 0.12 4.02 -16.60
N ARG A 112 0.86 4.43 -15.57
CA ARG A 112 2.05 5.27 -15.76
C ARG A 112 3.22 4.43 -16.23
N ARG A 113 4.01 4.99 -17.16
CA ARG A 113 5.08 4.32 -17.92
C ARG A 113 6.39 5.11 -17.92
N ASP A 114 6.38 6.26 -17.27
CA ASP A 114 7.48 7.21 -17.16
C ASP A 114 8.26 7.06 -15.83
N GLU A 115 7.84 6.15 -14.97
CA GLU A 115 8.42 5.95 -13.63
C GLU A 115 9.33 4.72 -13.59
N LYS A 116 10.38 4.84 -12.78
CA LYS A 116 11.31 3.75 -12.45
C LYS A 116 11.27 3.48 -10.96
N VAL A 117 11.54 2.24 -10.59
CA VAL A 117 11.71 1.83 -9.19
C VAL A 117 12.82 2.67 -8.57
N ASP A 118 12.45 3.50 -7.59
CA ASP A 118 13.35 4.31 -6.78
C ASP A 118 13.41 3.79 -5.34
N GLU A 119 14.27 4.38 -4.51
CA GLU A 119 14.44 3.98 -3.10
C GLU A 119 13.15 4.14 -2.29
N ASP A 120 12.32 5.14 -2.62
CA ASP A 120 11.04 5.34 -1.95
C ASP A 120 10.05 4.22 -2.29
N MET A 121 10.00 3.77 -3.54
CA MET A 121 9.17 2.63 -3.96
C MET A 121 9.59 1.36 -3.20
N LEU A 122 10.89 1.12 -3.06
CA LEU A 122 11.39 -0.03 -2.28
C LEU A 122 11.02 0.08 -0.80
N ALA A 123 11.15 1.27 -0.21
CA ALA A 123 10.78 1.50 1.18
C ALA A 123 9.27 1.31 1.42
N VAL A 124 8.43 1.82 0.51
CA VAL A 124 6.97 1.68 0.58
C VAL A 124 6.52 0.25 0.34
N LEU A 125 7.15 -0.46 -0.61
CA LEU A 125 6.92 -1.89 -0.85
C LEU A 125 7.14 -2.70 0.42
N LYS A 126 8.29 -2.50 1.06
CA LYS A 126 8.65 -3.18 2.30
C LYS A 126 7.68 -2.85 3.42
N LEU A 127 7.38 -1.56 3.60
CA LEU A 127 6.43 -1.11 4.61
C LEU A 127 5.06 -1.80 4.42
N ALA A 128 4.56 -1.85 3.20
CA ALA A 128 3.26 -2.44 2.89
C ALA A 128 3.22 -3.96 3.07
N TYR A 129 4.31 -4.65 2.72
CA TYR A 129 4.46 -6.08 2.97
C TYR A 129 4.50 -6.40 4.46
N ASP A 130 5.30 -5.65 5.24
CA ASP A 130 5.45 -5.86 6.68
C ASP A 130 4.18 -5.48 7.47
N ALA A 131 3.37 -4.54 6.96
CA ALA A 131 2.18 -4.03 7.64
C ALA A 131 1.05 -5.05 7.80
N GLY A 132 1.06 -6.15 7.03
CA GLY A 132 0.15 -7.30 7.17
C GLY A 132 -1.32 -6.93 7.31
N LEU A 133 -2.03 -6.78 6.18
CA LEU A 133 -3.45 -6.39 6.17
C LEU A 133 -4.40 -7.59 6.16
#